data_AF-X1MPA2-F1
#
_entry.id   AF-X1MPA2-F1
#
_cell.length_a   1.000
_cell.length_b   1.000
_cell.length_c   1.000
_cell.angle_alpha   90.00
_cell.angle_beta   90.00
_cell.angle_gamma   90.00
#
_symmetry.space_group_name_H-M   'P 1'
#
loop_
_entity.id
_entity.type
_entity.pdbx_description
1 polymer ?
#
loop_
_entity_poly.entity_id
_entity_poly.type
_entity_poly.pdbx_seq_one_letter_code
_entity_poly.pdbx_strand_id
1 'polypeptide(L)'
;IKKTRDGKNMLLCTIEDGDGMYESVFFPDVYKKNSKIIMDQSAIIIEGRLCFKDGEISVIGRNVVSLIHFKKIKSRTRKDSVRNNLLTEVKSAWEI
;
A
#
# COMPACT_ATOMS: atom_id res chain seq x y z
N ILE A 1 18.29 2.87 -7.49
CA ILE A 1 18.59 3.12 -6.04
C ILE A 1 19.56 4.28 -5.95
N LYS A 2 19.32 5.24 -5.05
CA LYS A 2 20.18 6.41 -4.79
C LYS A 2 20.67 6.37 -3.33
N LYS A 3 21.58 7.27 -2.96
CA LYS A 3 22.03 7.44 -1.58
C LYS A 3 21.62 8.81 -1.03
N THR A 4 21.22 8.84 0.23
CA THR A 4 21.10 10.07 1.01
C THR A 4 22.47 10.68 1.28
N ARG A 5 22.51 11.91 1.83
CA ARG A 5 23.76 12.59 2.20
C ARG A 5 24.59 11.80 3.24
N ASP A 6 23.93 11.06 4.12
CA ASP A 6 24.56 10.16 5.11
C ASP A 6 24.85 8.76 4.55
N GLY A 7 24.73 8.56 3.23
CA GLY A 7 25.13 7.33 2.54
C GLY A 7 24.13 6.18 2.60
N LYS A 8 22.95 6.37 3.21
CA LYS A 8 21.91 5.35 3.31
C LYS A 8 21.16 5.20 1.98
N ASN A 9 20.74 3.97 1.68
CA ASN A 9 20.02 3.67 0.45
C ASN A 9 18.61 4.27 0.48
N MET A 10 18.27 5.04 -0.56
CA MET A 10 16.94 5.58 -0.81
C MET A 10 16.48 5.22 -2.22
N LEU A 11 15.19 5.35 -2.47
CA LEU A 11 14.64 5.18 -3.81
C LEU A 11 14.12 6.53 -4.33
N LEU A 12 14.56 6.88 -5.53
CA LEU A 12 13.90 7.84 -6.41
C LEU A 12 13.29 7.01 -7.54
N CYS A 13 11.99 7.14 -7.76
CA CYS A 13 11.29 6.45 -8.83
C CYS A 13 10.32 7.38 -9.54
N THR A 14 10.14 7.13 -10.82
CA THR A 14 9.11 7.74 -11.65
C THR A 14 7.90 6.82 -11.65
N ILE A 15 6.72 7.39 -11.47
CA ILE A 15 5.43 6.72 -11.55
C ILE A 15 4.71 7.30 -12.75
N GLU A 16 4.17 6.44 -13.59
CA GLU A 16 3.39 6.83 -14.76
C GLU A 16 1.93 6.41 -14.55
N ASP A 17 1.02 7.30 -14.90
CA ASP A 17 -0.39 6.98 -15.10
C ASP A 17 -0.80 7.33 -16.55
N GLY A 18 -2.10 7.33 -16.83
CA GLY A 18 -2.60 7.62 -18.19
C GLY A 18 -2.38 9.06 -18.65
N ASP A 19 -2.15 10.00 -17.74
CA ASP A 19 -2.11 11.44 -18.01
C ASP A 19 -0.71 12.05 -17.82
N GLY A 20 0.22 11.34 -17.19
CA GLY A 20 1.60 11.80 -17.09
C GLY A 20 2.51 10.98 -16.20
N MET A 21 3.67 11.57 -15.93
CA MET A 21 4.71 11.00 -15.07
C MET A 21 4.95 11.90 -13.86
N TYR A 22 5.10 11.27 -12.69
CA TYR A 22 5.38 11.93 -11.43
C TYR A 22 6.59 11.33 -10.75
N GLU A 23 7.37 12.14 -10.05
CA GLU A 23 8.49 11.65 -9.25
C GLU A 23 8.07 11.35 -7.80
N SER A 24 8.62 10.26 -7.26
CA SER A 24 8.49 9.94 -5.85
C SER A 24 9.82 9.55 -5.22
N VAL A 25 9.99 9.99 -3.97
CA VAL A 25 11.16 9.70 -3.13
C VAL A 25 10.73 8.88 -1.92
N PHE A 26 11.42 7.77 -1.69
CA PHE A 26 11.32 6.96 -0.48
C PHE A 26 12.64 6.98 0.28
N PHE A 27 12.62 7.60 1.45
CA PHE A 27 13.74 7.61 2.38
C PHE A 27 14.03 6.21 2.94
N PRO A 28 15.23 5.96 3.47
CA PRO A 28 15.75 4.62 3.72
C PRO A 28 14.82 3.66 4.47
N ASP A 29 14.22 4.10 5.58
CA ASP A 29 13.36 3.24 6.41
C ASP A 29 12.08 2.85 5.66
N VAL A 30 11.49 3.81 4.95
CA VAL A 30 10.29 3.58 4.14
C VAL A 30 10.61 2.71 2.93
N TYR A 31 11.72 2.97 2.25
CA TYR A 31 12.18 2.15 1.12
C TYR A 31 12.40 0.71 1.56
N LYS A 32 13.14 0.50 2.66
CA LYS A 32 13.42 -0.85 3.19
C LYS A 32 12.13 -1.62 3.52
N LYS A 33 11.15 -0.93 4.12
CA LYS A 33 9.83 -1.52 4.45
C LYS A 33 9.04 -1.94 3.21
N ASN A 34 9.08 -1.14 2.15
CA ASN A 34 8.19 -1.30 0.99
C ASN A 34 8.87 -1.89 -0.27
N SER A 35 10.18 -2.15 -0.22
CA SER A 35 11.01 -2.52 -1.38
C SER A 35 10.43 -3.69 -2.18
N LYS A 36 9.94 -4.74 -1.51
CA LYS A 36 9.32 -5.90 -2.16
C LYS A 36 8.10 -5.51 -3.01
N ILE A 37 7.24 -4.64 -2.50
CA ILE A 37 6.02 -4.21 -3.20
C ILE A 37 6.39 -3.32 -4.38
N ILE A 38 7.37 -2.42 -4.18
CA ILE A 38 7.80 -1.48 -5.22
C ILE A 38 8.51 -2.20 -6.38
N MET A 39 9.26 -3.27 -6.10
CA MET A 39 10.02 -4.02 -7.12
C MET A 39 9.21 -5.10 -7.86
N ASP A 40 7.97 -5.36 -7.44
CA ASP A 40 7.08 -6.40 -8.00
C ASP A 40 6.52 -6.08 -9.40
N GLN A 41 6.94 -4.95 -10.01
CA GLN A 41 6.48 -4.47 -11.34
C GLN A 41 4.95 -4.43 -11.49
N SER A 42 4.21 -4.39 -10.39
CA SER A 42 2.76 -4.35 -10.36
C SER A 42 2.27 -2.92 -10.10
N ALA A 43 1.01 -2.65 -10.46
CA ALA A 43 0.40 -1.37 -10.14
C ALA A 43 0.35 -1.17 -8.61
N ILE A 44 0.87 -0.04 -8.16
CA ILE A 44 0.95 0.32 -6.74
C ILE A 44 0.21 1.63 -6.46
N ILE A 45 -0.23 1.80 -5.22
CA ILE A 45 -0.70 3.07 -4.68
C ILE A 45 0.34 3.54 -3.68
N ILE A 46 0.74 4.80 -3.80
CA ILE A 46 1.72 5.42 -2.92
C ILE A 46 1.01 6.45 -2.06
N GLU A 47 1.04 6.25 -0.75
CA GLU A 47 0.61 7.24 0.21
C GLU A 47 1.82 8.09 0.62
N GLY A 48 1.71 9.41 0.52
CA GLY A 48 2.83 10.30 0.77
C GLY A 48 2.44 11.70 1.18
N ARG A 49 3.42 12.59 1.18
CA ARG A 49 3.23 14.05 1.24
C ARG A 49 3.67 14.64 -0.08
N LEU A 50 2.87 15.56 -0.63
CA LEU A 50 3.27 16.33 -1.80
C LEU A 50 4.36 17.33 -1.40
N CYS A 51 5.34 17.47 -2.27
CA CYS A 51 6.39 18.47 -2.17
C CYS A 51 6.43 19.26 -3.47
N PHE A 52 6.30 20.58 -3.34
CA PHE A 52 6.32 21.52 -4.45
C PHE A 52 7.63 22.28 -4.37
N LYS A 53 8.46 22.19 -5.41
CA LYS A 53 9.73 22.90 -5.46
C LYS A 53 10.05 23.27 -6.89
N ASP A 54 10.40 24.53 -7.13
CA ASP A 54 10.82 25.06 -8.43
C ASP A 54 9.81 24.76 -9.57
N GLY A 55 8.51 24.72 -9.24
CA GLY A 55 7.43 24.41 -10.18
C GLY A 55 7.18 22.92 -10.40
N GLU A 56 8.00 22.04 -9.82
CA GLU A 56 7.84 20.59 -9.92
C GLU A 56 7.11 20.00 -8.71
N ILE A 57 6.32 18.97 -8.97
CA ILE A 57 5.58 18.21 -7.97
C ILE A 57 6.25 16.86 -7.78
N SER A 58 6.61 16.56 -6.53
CA SER A 58 7.11 15.25 -6.14
C SER A 58 6.35 14.70 -4.94
N VAL A 59 6.36 13.38 -4.79
CA VAL A 59 5.73 12.68 -3.67
C VAL A 59 6.78 12.10 -2.74
N ILE A 60 6.81 12.57 -1.48
CA ILE A 60 7.58 11.91 -0.42
C ILE A 60 6.75 10.73 0.10
N GLY A 61 7.09 9.52 -0.34
CA GLY A 61 6.37 8.30 0.00
C GLY A 61 6.51 7.92 1.48
N ARG A 62 5.39 7.51 2.09
CA ARG A 62 5.28 7.01 3.47
C ARG A 62 4.86 5.56 3.54
N ASN A 63 4.01 5.11 2.61
CA ASN A 63 3.54 3.74 2.53
C ASN A 63 3.23 3.35 1.08
N VAL A 64 3.33 2.06 0.76
CA VAL A 64 2.99 1.53 -0.56
C VAL A 64 2.09 0.33 -0.41
N VAL A 65 1.03 0.27 -1.21
CA VAL A 65 0.17 -0.90 -1.31
C VAL A 65 0.05 -1.35 -2.76
N SER A 66 0.08 -2.66 -2.97
CA SER A 66 -0.21 -3.23 -4.29
C SER A 66 -1.70 -3.12 -4.58
N LEU A 67 -2.04 -2.58 -5.76
CA LEU A 67 -3.42 -2.40 -6.20
C LEU A 67 -4.18 -3.74 -6.30
N ILE A 68 -3.46 -4.81 -6.67
CA ILE A 68 -4.01 -6.17 -6.80
C ILE A 68 -4.49 -6.70 -5.44
N HIS A 69 -3.73 -6.40 -4.38
CA HIS A 69 -4.06 -6.83 -3.01
C HIS A 69 -5.13 -5.97 -2.36
N PHE A 70 -5.29 -4.72 -2.80
CA PHE A 70 -6.26 -3.77 -2.22
C PHE A 70 -7.73 -4.22 -2.42
N LYS A 71 -8.05 -4.93 -3.51
CA LYS A 71 -9.42 -5.39 -3.82
C LYS A 71 -9.94 -6.52 -2.89
N LYS A 72 -9.08 -7.20 -2.14
CA LYS A 72 -9.47 -8.39 -1.34
C LYS A 72 -10.08 -8.08 0.03
N ILE A 73 -10.06 -6.82 0.49
CA ILE A 73 -10.52 -6.46 1.84
C ILE A 73 -12.06 -6.33 1.92
N LYS A 74 -12.74 -5.94 0.83
CA LYS A 74 -14.21 -5.76 0.86
C LYS A 74 -15.03 -7.06 0.86
N SER A 75 -14.46 -8.22 0.51
CA SER A 75 -15.22 -9.49 0.42
C SER A 75 -15.20 -10.36 1.68
N ARG A 76 -14.31 -10.08 2.64
CA ARG A 76 -14.24 -10.87 3.89
C ARG A 76 -15.28 -10.47 4.92
N THR A 77 -15.66 -9.19 5.01
CA THR A 77 -16.60 -8.71 6.02
C THR A 77 -18.00 -9.30 5.92
N ARG A 78 -18.44 -9.75 4.73
CA ARG A 78 -19.78 -10.33 4.56
C ARG A 78 -19.85 -11.84 4.82
N LYS A 79 -18.73 -12.57 4.70
CA LYS A 79 -18.72 -14.04 4.84
C LYS A 79 -18.55 -14.51 6.28
N ASP A 80 -17.87 -13.71 7.11
CA ASP A 80 -17.65 -14.03 8.52
C ASP A 80 -18.90 -13.79 9.39
N SER A 81 -19.75 -12.82 9.02
CA SER A 81 -21.00 -12.53 9.74
C SER A 81 -22.07 -13.63 9.56
N VAL A 82 -22.12 -14.28 8.39
CA VAL A 82 -23.08 -15.39 8.14
C VAL A 82 -22.68 -16.65 8.91
N ARG A 83 -21.37 -16.94 9.02
CA ARG A 83 -20.90 -18.11 9.78
C ARG A 83 -21.09 -17.95 11.29
N ASN A 84 -20.85 -16.76 11.83
CA ASN A 84 -20.99 -16.54 13.27
C ASN A 84 -22.46 -16.61 13.70
N ASN A 85 -23.41 -16.10 12.91
CA ASN A 85 -24.84 -16.18 13.25
C ASN A 85 -25.41 -17.60 13.13
N LEU A 86 -24.97 -18.38 12.13
CA LEU A 86 -25.43 -19.76 11.94
C LEU A 86 -24.94 -20.69 13.08
N LEU A 87 -23.72 -20.49 13.57
CA LEU A 87 -23.15 -21.31 14.65
C LEU A 87 -23.71 -20.94 16.03
N THR A 88 -24.20 -19.72 16.22
CA THR A 88 -24.91 -19.32 17.45
C THR A 88 -26.33 -19.89 17.52
N GLU A 89 -27.03 -20.04 16.39
CA GLU A 89 -28.38 -20.65 16.38
C GLU A 89 -28.35 -22.16 16.63
N VAL A 90 -27.37 -22.88 16.07
CA VAL A 90 -27.29 -24.36 16.19
C VAL A 90 -26.93 -24.83 17.61
N LYS A 91 -26.25 -24.01 18.40
CA LYS A 91 -25.89 -24.37 19.79
C LYS A 91 -27.09 -24.40 20.75
N SER A 92 -28.15 -23.65 20.45
CA SER A 92 -29.34 -23.56 21.31
C SER A 92 -30.22 -24.83 21.27
N ALA A 93 -30.09 -25.66 20.24
CA ALA A 93 -31.00 -26.79 20.00
C ALA A 93 -30.67 -28.08 20.78
N TRP A 94 -29.55 -28.14 21.51
CA TRP A 94 -29.10 -29.35 22.23
C TRP A 94 -28.81 -29.12 23.71
N GLU A 95 -29.21 -27.99 24.28
CA GLU A 95 -29.22 -27.77 25.73
C GLU A 95 -30.65 -28.04 26.28
N ILE A 96 -31.02 -29.31 26.37
CA ILE A 96 -32.13 -29.83 27.19
C ILE A 96 -31.57 -30.94 28.07
#